data_AF-A0A7Z9WLP1-F1
#
_entry.id   AF-A0A7Z9WLP1-F1
#
_cell.length_a   1.000
_cell.length_b   1.000
_cell.length_c   1.000
_cell.angle_alpha   90.00
_cell.angle_beta   90.00
_cell.angle_gamma   90.00
#
_symmetry.space_group_name_H-M   'P 1'
#
loop_
_entity.id
_entity.type
_entity.pdbx_description
1 polymer ?
#
loop_
_entity_poly.entity_id
_entity_poly.type
_entity_poly.pdbx_seq_one_letter_code
_entity_poly.pdbx_strand_id
1 'polypeptide(L)'
;DDVIDYGYTTVDEMTILNVRPNEYLRKMAAVLREAAEKLHLGILRLQDYPHVALDHATRAKKLENMAESIYREALADLFEGPEDVHHIVYMLKMREIYRHLSNAADRGDEAANIIGNIVVKMM
;
A
#
# COMPACT_ATOMS: atom_id res chain seq x y z
N ASP A 1 11.77 -6.44 0.47
CA ASP A 1 11.19 -7.45 1.37
C ASP A 1 9.98 -6.87 2.06
N ASP A 2 10.14 -5.67 2.62
CA ASP A 2 9.14 -4.96 3.40
C ASP A 2 7.71 -5.00 2.84
N VAL A 3 7.48 -4.77 1.53
CA VAL A 3 6.14 -4.86 0.92
C VAL A 3 5.48 -6.23 1.14
N ILE A 4 6.26 -7.30 1.01
CA ILE A 4 5.81 -8.68 1.22
C ILE A 4 5.58 -8.92 2.71
N ASP A 5 6.50 -8.48 3.56
CA ASP A 5 6.38 -8.61 5.02
C ASP A 5 5.15 -7.90 5.56
N TYR A 6 4.85 -6.69 5.07
CA TYR A 6 3.60 -5.98 5.38
C TYR A 6 2.39 -6.78 4.93
N GLY A 7 2.41 -7.37 3.73
CA GLY A 7 1.32 -8.22 3.25
C GLY A 7 1.03 -9.41 4.17
N TYR A 8 2.07 -10.10 4.64
CA TYR A 8 1.93 -11.21 5.59
C TYR A 8 1.46 -10.72 6.96
N THR A 9 2.13 -9.71 7.50
CA THR A 9 1.82 -9.19 8.85
C THR A 9 0.44 -8.54 8.92
N THR A 10 -0.08 -7.94 7.85
CA THR A 10 -1.49 -7.49 7.80
C THR A 10 -2.44 -8.67 8.05
N VAL A 11 -2.21 -9.84 7.44
CA VAL A 11 -3.08 -11.01 7.62
C VAL A 11 -2.99 -11.55 9.05
N ASP A 12 -1.78 -11.57 9.62
CA ASP A 12 -1.55 -11.99 11.00
C ASP A 12 -2.24 -11.02 11.98
N GLU A 13 -2.08 -9.71 11.80
CA GLU A 13 -2.74 -8.69 12.62
C GLU A 13 -4.26 -8.76 12.52
N MET A 14 -4.81 -8.97 11.32
CA MET A 14 -6.26 -9.18 11.16
C MET A 14 -6.74 -10.40 11.95
N THR A 15 -5.94 -11.47 12.00
CA THR A 15 -6.23 -12.67 12.77
C THR A 15 -6.16 -12.40 14.28
N ILE A 16 -5.09 -11.74 14.74
CA ILE A 16 -4.86 -11.38 16.15
C ILE A 16 -5.97 -10.44 16.66
N LEU A 17 -6.34 -9.44 15.88
CA LEU A 17 -7.37 -8.46 16.24
C LEU A 17 -8.79 -9.00 16.00
N ASN A 18 -8.93 -10.17 15.38
CA ASN A 18 -10.19 -10.81 15.02
C ASN A 18 -11.11 -9.88 14.22
N VAL A 19 -10.59 -9.37 13.10
CA VAL A 19 -11.35 -8.52 12.16
C VAL A 19 -11.50 -9.19 10.79
N ARG A 20 -12.57 -8.86 10.08
CA ARG A 20 -12.86 -9.38 8.75
C ARG A 20 -12.51 -8.34 7.68
N PRO A 21 -12.13 -8.76 6.46
CA PRO A 21 -11.88 -7.83 5.37
C PRO A 21 -13.16 -7.10 4.95
N ASN A 22 -13.07 -5.80 4.70
CA ASN A 22 -14.13 -4.99 4.11
C ASN A 22 -13.70 -4.44 2.73
N GLU A 23 -14.54 -3.62 2.11
CA GLU A 23 -14.29 -3.07 0.78
C GLU A 23 -13.03 -2.18 0.73
N TYR A 24 -12.78 -1.38 1.76
CA TYR A 24 -11.57 -0.55 1.83
C TYR A 24 -10.29 -1.40 1.85
N LEU A 25 -10.25 -2.46 2.69
CA LEU A 25 -9.11 -3.38 2.74
C LEU A 25 -8.89 -4.08 1.40
N ARG A 26 -9.96 -4.52 0.73
CA ARG A 26 -9.85 -5.16 -0.60
C ARG A 26 -9.31 -4.19 -1.65
N LYS A 27 -9.77 -2.94 -1.64
CA LYS A 27 -9.27 -1.89 -2.54
C LYS A 27 -7.79 -1.62 -2.28
N MET A 28 -7.39 -1.39 -1.03
CA MET A 28 -5.98 -1.16 -0.66
C MET A 28 -5.09 -2.35 -1.07
N ALA A 29 -5.52 -3.59 -0.80
CA ALA A 29 -4.77 -4.79 -1.20
C ALA A 29 -4.63 -4.93 -2.72
N ALA A 30 -5.67 -4.58 -3.49
CA ALA A 30 -5.60 -4.57 -4.95
C ALA A 30 -4.60 -3.53 -5.47
N VAL A 31 -4.56 -2.34 -4.85
CA VAL A 31 -3.59 -1.28 -5.17
C VAL A 31 -2.15 -1.74 -4.88
N LEU A 32 -1.91 -2.34 -3.71
CA LEU A 32 -0.58 -2.87 -3.35
C LEU A 32 -0.11 -3.95 -4.34
N ARG A 33 -1.01 -4.86 -4.75
CA ARG A 33 -0.70 -5.88 -5.76
C ARG A 33 -0.31 -5.23 -7.08
N GLU A 34 -1.07 -4.24 -7.55
CA GLU A 34 -0.74 -3.54 -8.80
C GLU A 34 0.59 -2.77 -8.68
N ALA A 35 0.87 -2.16 -7.54
CA ALA A 35 2.13 -1.46 -7.30
C ALA A 35 3.31 -2.44 -7.38
N ALA A 36 3.18 -3.62 -6.76
CA ALA A 36 4.18 -4.69 -6.85
C ALA A 36 4.41 -5.15 -8.30
N GLU A 37 3.35 -5.29 -9.11
CA GLU A 37 3.47 -5.59 -10.54
C GLU A 37 4.22 -4.49 -11.30
N LYS A 38 3.94 -3.20 -11.03
CA LYS A 38 4.68 -2.10 -11.68
C LYS A 38 6.16 -2.12 -11.30
N LEU A 39 6.48 -2.33 -10.02
CA LEU A 39 7.87 -2.45 -9.57
C LEU A 39 8.59 -3.60 -10.27
N HIS A 40 7.95 -4.77 -10.34
CA HIS A 40 8.50 -5.93 -11.03
C HIS A 40 8.79 -5.63 -12.51
N LEU A 41 7.84 -5.04 -13.21
CA LEU A 41 8.01 -4.63 -14.61
C LEU A 41 9.11 -3.57 -14.77
N GLY A 42 9.21 -2.62 -13.82
CA GLY A 42 10.27 -1.62 -13.80
C GLY A 42 11.67 -2.26 -13.72
N ILE A 43 11.85 -3.22 -12.82
CA ILE A 43 13.11 -3.97 -12.68
C ILE A 43 13.44 -4.75 -13.96
N LEU A 44 12.47 -5.44 -14.58
CA LEU A 44 12.70 -6.18 -15.83
C LEU A 44 13.16 -5.29 -17.00
N ARG A 45 12.83 -4.00 -16.98
CA ARG A 45 13.20 -3.04 -18.03
C ARG A 45 14.43 -2.21 -17.70
N LEU A 46 14.93 -2.30 -16.47
CA LEU A 46 15.92 -1.37 -15.92
C LEU A 46 17.20 -1.27 -16.76
N GLN A 47 17.72 -2.42 -17.20
CA GLN A 47 18.99 -2.48 -17.95
C GLN A 47 18.83 -2.02 -19.40
N ASP A 48 17.87 -2.58 -20.13
CA ASP A 48 17.78 -2.41 -21.59
C ASP A 48 16.92 -1.19 -22.00
N TYR A 49 15.97 -0.80 -21.14
CA TYR A 49 14.99 0.25 -21.42
C TYR A 49 14.75 1.15 -20.20
N PRO A 50 15.76 1.91 -19.74
CA PRO A 50 15.68 2.68 -18.49
C PRO A 50 14.54 3.72 -18.47
N HIS A 51 14.17 4.30 -19.62
CA HIS A 51 13.02 5.19 -19.72
C HIS A 51 11.68 4.48 -19.46
N VAL A 52 11.54 3.21 -19.86
CA VAL A 52 10.36 2.38 -19.58
C VAL A 52 10.33 1.97 -18.11
N ALA A 53 11.50 1.66 -17.54
CA ALA A 53 11.63 1.41 -16.11
C ALA A 53 11.17 2.61 -15.27
N LEU A 54 11.53 3.83 -15.68
CA LEU A 54 11.10 5.07 -15.03
C LEU A 54 9.58 5.31 -15.13
N ASP A 55 8.95 4.99 -16.26
CA ASP A 55 7.49 5.06 -16.41
C ASP A 55 6.78 4.07 -15.46
N HIS A 56 7.28 2.84 -15.37
CA HIS A 56 6.76 1.86 -14.40
C HIS A 56 6.92 2.34 -12.95
N ALA A 57 8.09 2.86 -12.58
CA ALA A 57 8.32 3.44 -11.26
C ALA A 57 7.34 4.59 -10.97
N THR A 58 7.16 5.52 -11.91
CA THR A 58 6.22 6.64 -11.79
C THR A 58 4.78 6.16 -11.59
N ARG A 59 4.37 5.08 -12.25
CA ARG A 59 3.05 4.46 -12.04
C ARG A 59 2.91 3.84 -10.66
N ALA A 60 3.95 3.19 -10.12
CA ALA A 60 3.95 2.68 -8.76
C ALA A 60 3.74 3.82 -7.73
N LYS A 61 4.39 4.97 -7.91
CA LYS A 61 4.17 6.17 -7.06
C LYS A 61 2.71 6.65 -7.07
N LYS A 62 2.07 6.65 -8.25
CA LYS A 62 0.65 7.03 -8.36
C LYS A 62 -0.27 6.05 -7.61
N LEU A 63 0.10 4.78 -7.53
CA LEU A 63 -0.65 3.77 -6.79
C LEU A 63 -0.50 3.95 -5.29
N GLU A 64 0.67 4.37 -4.78
CA GLU A 64 0.81 4.78 -3.37
C GLU A 64 -0.14 5.93 -3.01
N ASN A 65 -0.18 6.98 -3.82
CA ASN A 65 -1.10 8.10 -3.60
C ASN A 65 -2.58 7.65 -3.59
N MET A 66 -2.92 6.66 -4.41
CA MET A 66 -4.25 6.06 -4.42
C MET A 66 -4.53 5.25 -3.15
N ALA A 67 -3.56 4.49 -2.64
CA ALA A 67 -3.67 3.77 -1.38
C ALA A 67 -3.88 4.73 -0.20
N GLU A 68 -3.13 5.84 -0.13
CA GLU A 68 -3.28 6.89 0.89
C GLU A 68 -4.66 7.58 0.79
N SER A 69 -5.16 7.81 -0.43
CA SER A 69 -6.52 8.35 -0.62
C SER A 69 -7.58 7.40 -0.07
N ILE A 70 -7.48 6.11 -0.37
CA ILE A 70 -8.40 5.08 0.13
C ILE A 70 -8.30 4.97 1.66
N TYR A 71 -7.09 5.02 2.21
CA TYR A 71 -6.84 5.05 3.65
C TYR A 71 -7.57 6.22 4.33
N ARG A 72 -7.47 7.44 3.78
CA ARG A 72 -8.14 8.63 4.33
C ARG A 72 -9.66 8.54 4.23
N GLU A 73 -10.18 8.03 3.13
CA GLU A 73 -11.62 7.77 2.96
C GLU A 73 -12.11 6.76 4.00
N ALA A 74 -11.38 5.66 4.15
CA ALA A 74 -11.70 4.62 5.13
C ALA A 74 -11.65 5.13 6.57
N LEU A 75 -10.73 6.05 6.89
CA LEU A 75 -10.71 6.71 8.19
C LEU A 75 -11.89 7.65 8.39
N ALA A 76 -12.30 8.42 7.38
CA ALA A 76 -13.45 9.31 7.52
C ALA A 76 -14.71 8.49 7.85
N ASP A 77 -14.96 7.44 7.07
CA ASP A 77 -16.07 6.50 7.28
C ASP A 77 -16.01 5.81 8.65
N LEU A 78 -14.82 5.36 9.07
CA LEU A 78 -14.63 4.70 10.37
C LEU A 78 -14.96 5.61 11.56
N PHE A 79 -14.87 6.93 11.42
CA PHE A 79 -15.13 7.89 12.48
C PHE A 79 -16.55 8.52 12.41
N GLU A 80 -17.38 8.12 11.45
CA GLU A 80 -18.80 8.49 11.45
C GLU A 80 -19.55 7.70 12.55
N GLY A 81 -19.81 8.37 13.68
CA GLY A 81 -20.75 7.90 14.71
C GLY A 81 -20.21 6.83 15.68
N PRO A 82 -19.41 7.20 16.70
CA PRO A 82 -19.17 6.28 17.81
C PRO A 82 -20.47 6.11 18.62
N GLU A 83 -21.12 4.97 18.46
CA GLU A 83 -22.40 4.66 19.12
C GLU A 83 -22.18 4.03 20.50
N ASP A 84 -21.13 3.21 20.67
CA ASP A 84 -20.81 2.54 21.92
C ASP A 84 -19.32 2.12 22.05
N VAL A 85 -18.98 1.48 23.17
CA VAL A 85 -17.62 0.98 23.47
C VAL A 85 -17.17 -0.10 22.47
N HIS A 86 -18.08 -0.93 21.97
CA HIS A 86 -17.75 -1.96 21.00
C HIS A 86 -17.34 -1.35 19.66
N HIS A 87 -18.04 -0.29 19.23
CA HIS A 87 -17.68 0.46 18.04
C HIS A 87 -16.29 1.10 18.21
N ILE A 88 -16.01 1.73 19.36
CA ILE A 88 -14.68 2.33 19.62
C ILE A 88 -13.55 1.29 19.53
N VAL A 89 -13.75 0.10 20.10
CA VAL A 89 -12.75 -0.99 20.02
C VAL A 89 -12.56 -1.45 18.57
N TYR A 90 -13.63 -1.58 17.80
CA TYR A 90 -13.55 -1.91 16.38
C TYR A 90 -12.80 -0.83 15.59
N MET A 91 -13.07 0.46 15.86
CA MET A 91 -12.36 1.58 15.23
C MET A 91 -10.86 1.53 15.48
N LEU A 92 -10.43 1.26 16.72
CA LEU A 92 -9.00 1.15 17.04
C LEU A 92 -8.33 0.01 16.26
N LYS A 93 -8.99 -1.16 16.18
CA LYS A 93 -8.48 -2.31 15.42
C LYS A 93 -8.37 -2.01 13.94
N MET A 94 -9.43 -1.49 13.33
CA MET A 94 -9.46 -1.21 11.90
C MET A 94 -8.51 -0.09 11.50
N ARG A 95 -8.37 0.95 12.33
CA ARG A 95 -7.40 2.03 12.12
C ARG A 95 -5.98 1.48 12.04
N GLU A 96 -5.62 0.52 12.89
CA GLU A 96 -4.31 -0.12 12.86
C GLU A 96 -4.10 -0.88 11.55
N ILE A 97 -5.04 -1.74 11.15
CA ILE A 97 -4.94 -2.51 9.89
C ILE A 97 -4.84 -1.58 8.67
N TYR A 98 -5.66 -0.52 8.61
CA TYR A 98 -5.61 0.45 7.53
C TYR A 98 -4.26 1.16 7.47
N ARG A 99 -3.73 1.58 8.63
CA ARG A 99 -2.41 2.22 8.70
C ARG A 99 -1.32 1.26 8.25
N HIS A 100 -1.41 -0.01 8.62
CA HIS A 100 -0.43 -1.03 8.26
C HIS A 100 -0.35 -1.24 6.74
N LEU A 101 -1.51 -1.33 6.06
CA LEU A 101 -1.56 -1.39 4.59
C LEU A 101 -1.08 -0.10 3.91
N SER A 102 -1.33 1.06 4.52
CA SER A 102 -0.79 2.34 4.03
C SER A 102 0.74 2.36 4.09
N ASN A 103 1.31 1.92 5.21
CA ASN A 103 2.77 1.81 5.37
C ASN A 103 3.38 0.83 4.35
N ALA A 104 2.65 -0.23 3.97
CA ALA A 104 3.07 -1.13 2.89
C ALA A 104 3.17 -0.40 1.54
N ALA A 105 2.26 0.53 1.26
CA ALA A 105 2.27 1.33 0.05
C ALA A 105 3.49 2.28 0.01
N ASP A 106 3.84 2.87 1.15
CA ASP A 106 5.04 3.72 1.30
C ASP A 106 6.31 2.94 0.94
N ARG A 107 6.43 1.67 1.34
CA ARG A 107 7.55 0.80 0.94
C ARG A 107 7.60 0.55 -0.57
N GLY A 108 6.44 0.50 -1.21
CA GLY A 108 6.34 0.47 -2.66
C GLY A 108 6.87 1.74 -3.32
N ASP A 109 6.56 2.92 -2.77
CA ASP A 109 7.08 4.21 -3.23
C ASP A 109 8.60 4.32 -3.06
N GLU A 110 9.14 3.90 -1.90
CA GLU A 110 10.58 3.84 -1.65
C GLU A 110 11.30 2.99 -2.70
N ALA A 111 10.77 1.81 -3.02
CA ALA A 111 11.29 0.95 -4.08
C ALA A 111 11.24 1.63 -5.46
N ALA A 112 10.14 2.32 -5.78
CA ALA A 112 10.00 3.07 -7.02
C ALA A 112 11.02 4.22 -7.11
N ASN A 113 11.27 4.93 -6.01
CA ASN A 113 12.28 5.98 -5.92
C ASN A 113 13.68 5.44 -6.18
N ILE A 114 14.01 4.24 -5.67
CA ILE A 114 15.29 3.58 -5.94
C ILE A 114 15.45 3.30 -7.43
N ILE A 115 14.43 2.74 -8.09
CA ILE A 115 14.44 2.52 -9.55
C ILE A 115 14.70 3.84 -10.29
N GLY A 116 13.96 4.90 -9.95
CA GLY A 116 14.15 6.22 -10.55
C GLY A 116 15.56 6.78 -10.37
N ASN A 117 16.12 6.66 -9.17
CA ASN A 117 17.48 7.11 -8.87
C ASN A 117 18.55 6.34 -9.66
N ILE A 118 18.36 5.04 -9.89
CA ILE A 118 19.26 4.24 -10.73
C ILE A 118 19.20 4.75 -12.17
N VAL A 119 17.98 4.94 -12.72
CA VAL A 119 17.80 5.45 -14.08
C VAL A 119 18.48 6.82 -14.26
N VAL A 120 18.35 7.73 -13.29
CA VAL A 120 19.02 9.05 -13.32
C VAL A 120 20.54 8.92 -13.42
N LYS A 121 21.15 7.90 -12.80
CA LYS A 121 22.61 7.66 -12.84
C LYS A 121 23.07 6.93 -14.11
N MET A 122 22.15 6.28 -14.83
CA MET A 122 22.45 5.60 -16.09
C MET A 122 22.42 6.54 -17.30
N MET A 123 21.82 7.73 -17.14
CA MET A 123 21.85 8.83 -18.11
C MET A 123 23.14 9.63 -17.98
#